data_AF-A0A927U5V6-F1
#
_entry.id   AF-A0A927U5V6-F1
#
_cell.length_a   1.000
_cell.length_b   1.000
_cell.length_c   1.000
_cell.angle_alpha   90.00
_cell.angle_beta   90.00
_cell.angle_gamma   90.00
#
_symmetry.space_group_name_H-M   'P 1'
#
loop_
_entity.id
_entity.type
_entity.pdbx_description
1 polymer ?
#
loop_
_entity_poly.entity_id
_entity_poly.type
_entity_poly.pdbx_seq_one_letter_code
_entity_poly.pdbx_strand_id
1 'polypeptide(L)'
;MCRPKAFKELFEAYYNSLVILKDNGLHSISFPLISSGIFGGSLADAPGESAKQCKRAYESFTKDYPDYDVNVLLCAFTSREMASAQAQI
;
A
#
# COMPACT_ATOMS: atom_id res chain seq x y z
N MET A 1 4.35 -20.52 2.46
CA MET A 1 4.35 -20.32 0.99
C MET A 1 3.48 -19.11 0.67
N CYS A 2 4.07 -18.01 0.20
CA CYS A 2 3.29 -16.88 -0.31
C CYS A 2 2.72 -17.22 -1.69
N ARG A 3 1.39 -17.22 -1.80
CA ARG A 3 0.67 -17.52 -3.03
C ARG A 3 0.69 -16.28 -3.93
N PRO A 4 0.95 -16.37 -5.24
CA PRO A 4 0.97 -15.23 -6.16
C PRO A 4 -0.28 -14.33 -6.10
N LYS A 5 -1.42 -14.94 -5.77
CA LYS A 5 -2.71 -14.26 -5.55
C LYS A 5 -2.67 -13.23 -4.41
N ALA A 6 -1.86 -13.46 -3.38
CA ALA A 6 -1.79 -12.61 -2.19
C ALA A 6 -1.23 -11.20 -2.48
N PHE A 7 -0.26 -11.08 -3.40
CA PHE A 7 0.25 -9.77 -3.80
C PHE A 7 -0.76 -8.98 -4.64
N LYS A 8 -1.52 -9.68 -5.49
CA LYS A 8 -2.61 -9.08 -6.26
C LYS A 8 -3.71 -8.57 -5.32
N GLU A 9 -4.15 -9.39 -4.38
CA GLU A 9 -5.17 -9.01 -3.39
C GLU A 9 -4.70 -7.82 -2.52
N LEU A 10 -3.41 -7.76 -2.18
CA LEU A 10 -2.83 -6.64 -1.43
C LEU A 10 -2.80 -5.35 -2.26
N PHE A 11 -2.39 -5.42 -3.52
CA PHE A 11 -2.46 -4.29 -4.44
C PHE A 11 -3.90 -3.80 -4.61
N GLU A 12 -4.85 -4.70 -4.83
CA GLU A 12 -6.27 -4.38 -5.01
C GLU A 12 -6.86 -3.74 -3.76
N ALA A 13 -6.44 -4.14 -2.55
CA ALA A 13 -6.87 -3.50 -1.31
C ALA A 13 -6.47 -2.02 -1.25
N TYR A 14 -5.22 -1.70 -1.62
CA TYR A 14 -4.76 -0.31 -1.68
C TYR A 14 -5.48 0.48 -2.78
N TYR A 15 -5.55 -0.06 -4.00
CA TYR A 15 -6.14 0.63 -5.14
C TYR A 15 -7.64 0.90 -4.95
N ASN A 16 -8.41 -0.10 -4.51
CA ASN A 16 -9.84 0.06 -4.27
C ASN A 16 -10.13 1.06 -3.15
N SER A 17 -9.26 1.15 -2.14
CA SER A 17 -9.36 2.18 -1.10
C SER A 17 -9.20 3.59 -1.67
N LEU A 18 -8.29 3.80 -2.64
CA LEU A 18 -8.11 5.08 -3.33
C LEU A 18 -9.32 5.42 -4.22
N VAL A 19 -9.91 4.43 -4.90
CA VAL A 19 -11.13 4.61 -5.70
C VAL A 19 -12.29 5.06 -4.81
N ILE A 20 -12.50 4.40 -3.67
CA ILE A 20 -13.55 4.78 -2.71
C ILE A 20 -13.30 6.20 -2.16
N LEU A 21 -12.04 6.52 -1.81
CA LEU A 21 -11.65 7.86 -1.38
C LEU A 21 -12.04 8.92 -2.41
N LYS A 22 -11.72 8.68 -3.69
CA LYS A 22 -12.07 9.56 -4.81
C LYS A 22 -13.57 9.70 -4.98
N ASP A 23 -14.31 8.60 -4.93
CA ASP A 23 -15.77 8.59 -5.06
C ASP A 23 -16.47 9.36 -3.95
N ASN A 24 -15.81 9.51 -2.80
CA ASN A 24 -16.28 10.32 -1.67
C ASN A 24 -15.70 11.75 -1.67
N GLY A 25 -14.93 12.15 -2.69
CA GLY A 25 -14.34 13.48 -2.79
C GLY A 25 -13.28 13.78 -1.72
N LEU A 26 -12.62 12.76 -1.18
CA LEU A 26 -11.58 12.90 -0.16
C LEU A 26 -10.20 12.97 -0.81
N HIS A 27 -9.32 13.84 -0.31
CA HIS A 27 -8.01 14.10 -0.93
C HIS A 27 -6.81 13.59 -0.11
N SER A 28 -7.06 12.91 1.01
CA SER A 28 -5.97 12.38 1.83
C SER A 28 -6.36 11.10 2.55
N ILE A 29 -5.40 10.18 2.68
CA ILE A 29 -5.56 8.90 3.39
C ILE A 29 -4.24 8.48 4.01
N SER A 30 -4.31 7.89 5.20
CA SER A 30 -3.20 7.17 5.81
C SER A 30 -3.48 5.67 5.77
N PHE A 31 -2.55 4.89 5.23
CA PHE A 31 -2.62 3.43 5.31
C PHE A 31 -1.67 2.89 6.36
N PRO A 32 -2.07 1.85 7.11
CA PRO A 32 -1.09 0.98 7.74
C PRO A 32 -0.34 0.16 6.66
N LEU A 33 0.75 -0.49 7.05
CA LEU A 33 1.34 -1.57 6.24
C LEU A 33 0.38 -2.77 6.21
N ILE A 34 -0.55 -2.79 5.26
CA ILE A 34 -1.60 -3.80 5.16
C ILE A 34 -0.94 -5.18 5.06
N SER A 35 -1.42 -6.09 5.90
CA SER A 35 -0.98 -7.48 5.98
C SER A 35 0.49 -7.72 6.38
N SER A 36 1.27 -6.70 6.77
CA SER A 36 2.66 -6.88 7.20
C SER A 36 2.80 -7.80 8.41
N GLY A 37 1.86 -7.74 9.36
CA GLY A 37 1.84 -8.60 10.55
C GLY A 37 1.45 -10.06 10.27
N ILE A 38 0.59 -10.32 9.28
CA ILE A 38 0.14 -11.68 8.92
C ILE A 38 1.18 -12.37 8.02
N PHE A 39 1.86 -11.60 7.17
CA PHE A 39 2.94 -12.12 6.32
C PHE A 39 4.27 -12.29 7.05
N GLY A 40 4.41 -11.81 8.30
CA GLY A 40 5.64 -11.84 9.09
C GLY A 40 6.26 -13.24 9.32
N GLY A 41 5.53 -14.32 9.04
CA GLY A 41 6.05 -15.69 9.05
C GLY A 41 6.28 -16.33 7.67
N SER A 42 5.88 -15.67 6.58
CA SER A 42 5.91 -16.25 5.21
C SER A 42 6.71 -15.45 4.18
N LEU A 43 7.05 -14.18 4.47
CA LEU A 43 7.91 -13.34 3.64
C LEU A 43 9.14 -12.90 4.42
N ALA A 44 10.29 -12.85 3.75
CA ALA A 44 11.52 -12.31 4.31
C ALA A 44 11.41 -10.81 4.64
N ASP A 45 10.61 -10.07 3.87
CA ASP A 45 10.36 -8.65 4.07
C ASP A 45 8.89 -8.27 3.79
N ALA A 46 8.01 -8.62 4.73
CA ALA A 46 6.59 -8.29 4.65
C ALA A 46 6.29 -6.77 4.65
N PRO A 47 6.96 -5.94 5.48
CA PRO A 47 6.79 -4.48 5.46
C PRO A 47 7.15 -3.86 4.12
N GLY A 48 8.29 -4.26 3.53
CA GLY A 48 8.74 -3.76 2.24
C GLY A 48 7.79 -4.15 1.11
N GLU A 49 7.36 -5.41 1.05
CA GLU A 49 6.40 -5.83 0.03
C GLU A 49 5.04 -5.12 0.17
N SER A 50 4.59 -4.83 1.39
CA SER A 50 3.39 -4.03 1.63
C SER A 50 3.53 -2.60 1.09
N ALA A 51 4.64 -1.92 1.41
CA ALA A 51 4.93 -0.58 0.91
C ALA A 51 5.04 -0.53 -0.62
N LYS A 52 5.68 -1.54 -1.22
CA LYS A 52 5.81 -1.67 -2.67
C LYS A 52 4.46 -1.84 -3.37
N GLN A 53 3.54 -2.63 -2.81
CA GLN A 53 2.19 -2.72 -3.38
C GLN A 53 1.40 -1.42 -3.20
N CYS A 54 1.54 -0.74 -2.07
CA CYS A 54 0.94 0.59 -1.85
C CYS A 54 1.41 1.60 -2.90
N LYS A 55 2.72 1.69 -3.15
CA LYS A 55 3.30 2.56 -4.18
C LYS A 55 2.74 2.24 -5.56
N ARG A 56 2.72 0.97 -5.96
CA ARG A 56 2.17 0.55 -7.25
C ARG A 56 0.70 0.93 -7.41
N ALA A 57 -0.08 0.76 -6.35
CA ALA A 57 -1.50 1.13 -6.35
C ALA A 57 -1.66 2.65 -6.52
N TYR A 58 -0.85 3.44 -5.82
CA TYR A 58 -0.82 4.90 -5.98
C TYR A 58 -0.41 5.34 -7.40
N GLU A 59 0.65 4.75 -7.97
CA GLU A 59 1.08 5.04 -9.35
C GLU A 59 0.01 4.67 -10.38
N SER A 60 -0.67 3.52 -10.18
CA SER A 60 -1.77 3.10 -11.05
C SER A 60 -2.96 4.05 -10.93
N PHE A 61 -3.32 4.43 -9.70
CA PHE A 61 -4.41 5.36 -9.44
C PHE A 61 -4.14 6.75 -10.04
N THR A 62 -2.95 7.31 -9.86
CA THR A 62 -2.59 8.62 -10.43
C THR A 62 -2.48 8.59 -11.95
N LYS A 63 -2.20 7.43 -12.55
CA LYS A 63 -2.29 7.25 -14.00
C LYS A 63 -3.73 7.20 -14.51
N ASP A 64 -4.61 6.52 -13.78
CA ASP A 64 -6.03 6.37 -14.15
C ASP A 64 -6.82 7.66 -13.89
N TYR A 65 -6.43 8.45 -12.89
CA TYR A 65 -7.06 9.71 -12.48
C TYR A 65 -6.03 10.85 -12.35
N PRO A 66 -5.42 11.30 -13.47
CA PRO A 66 -4.30 12.25 -13.46
C PRO A 66 -4.66 13.64 -12.90
N ASP A 67 -5.93 14.03 -13.00
CA ASP A 67 -6.42 15.33 -12.51
C ASP A 67 -6.87 15.28 -11.03
N TYR A 68 -6.79 14.11 -10.38
CA TYR A 68 -7.22 13.93 -9.00
C TYR A 68 -6.02 14.00 -8.04
N ASP A 69 -5.88 15.15 -7.38
CA ASP A 69 -4.85 15.35 -6.36
C ASP A 69 -5.17 14.54 -5.09
N VAL A 70 -4.26 13.65 -4.69
CA VAL A 70 -4.42 12.82 -3.50
C VAL A 70 -3.09 12.68 -2.76
N ASN A 71 -3.14 12.90 -1.44
CA ASN A 71 -2.00 12.70 -0.55
C ASN A 71 -2.12 11.37 0.20
N VAL A 72 -1.13 10.49 0.05
CA VAL A 72 -1.10 9.17 0.69
C VAL A 72 0.05 9.09 1.69
N LEU A 73 -0.28 8.79 2.94
CA LEU A 73 0.70 8.50 3.99
C LEU A 73 0.73 7.01 4.30
N LEU A 74 1.93 6.43 4.39
CA LEU A 74 2.12 5.04 4.80
C LEU A 74 2.70 5.00 6.21
N CYS A 75 1.97 4.38 7.14
CA CYS A 75 2.31 4.33 8.56
C CYS A 75 2.87 2.95 8.94
N ALA A 76 4.15 2.91 9.29
CA ALA A 76 4.79 1.77 9.91
C ALA A 76 4.62 1.83 11.44
N PHE A 77 4.44 0.67 12.07
CA PHE A 77 4.25 0.61 13.53
C PHE A 77 5.59 0.69 14.28
N THR A 78 6.64 0.07 13.74
CA THR A 78 7.99 0.10 14.33
C THR A 78 9.01 0.78 13.41
N SER A 79 10.10 1.28 13.99
CA SER A 79 11.20 1.90 13.22
C SER A 79 11.87 0.92 12.24
N ARG A 80 11.86 -0.39 12.54
CA ARG A 80 12.38 -1.42 11.64
C ARG A 80 11.51 -1.56 10.39
N GLU A 81 10.20 -1.65 10.58
CA GLU A 81 9.25 -1.70 9.47
C GLU A 81 9.30 -0.41 8.65
N MET A 82 9.47 0.74 9.31
CA MET A 82 9.64 2.02 8.64
C MET A 82 10.86 2.03 7.71
N ALA A 83 12.01 1.55 8.19
CA ALA A 83 13.23 1.48 7.38
C ALA A 83 13.07 0.57 6.15
N SER A 84 12.42 -0.59 6.31
CA SER A 84 12.13 -1.49 5.20
C SER A 84 11.15 -0.87 4.20
N ALA A 85 10.04 -0.31 4.69
CA ALA A 85 9.03 0.33 3.85
C ALA A 85 9.61 1.50 3.06
N GLN A 86 10.41 2.35 3.70
CA GLN A 86 11.00 3.53 3.09
C GLN A 86 12.00 3.19 1.97
N ALA A 87 12.62 2.01 1.99
CA ALA A 87 13.47 1.56 0.89
C ALA A 87 12.69 1.22 -0.40
N GLN A 88 11.36 1.16 -0.35
CA GLN A 88 10.50 0.77 -1.47
C GLN A 88 9.72 1.93 -2.10
N ILE A 89 9.69 3.10 -1.44
CA ILE A 89 8.91 4.27 -1.85
C ILE A 89 9.78 5.21 -2.69
#